data_AF-A0A960RNC1-F1
#
_entry.id   AF-A0A960RNC1-F1
#
_cell.length_a   1.000
_cell.length_b   1.000
_cell.length_c   1.000
_cell.angle_alpha   90.00
_cell.angle_beta   90.00
_cell.angle_gamma   90.00
#
_symmetry.space_group_name_H-M   'P 1'
#
loop_
_entity.id
_entity.type
_entity.pdbx_description
1 polymer ?
#
loop_
_entity_poly.entity_id
_entity_poly.type
_entity_poly.pdbx_seq_one_letter_code
_entity_poly.pdbx_strand_id
1 'polypeptide(L)'
;MITADAPSFDRLKINERDRLIDEYSQRALGRFVRLCKAHVAFHCFFALIIAIECLTFGLFFSFWTRSFLLAFPLAAFILTLFVYIVLVSTFQAKKTEQFWRLKKSFLDACGKTSRHLGQAEHHFSQASAAERLVALLQHQEYRFYPLLKTPLTPKLSCFLHWRDVLGMKEVLLLSAIDHYIQLVPSRPTDIELHTHLANAFVLLSHLYFEPRLRLKKGELHYSESGSFAQELSEKFASASKSAVEEFTILDTYAPNDPWVHSQLAACYHHLKMSKEEIAAYEKIIHLCPEDLDSTYRLGVLYFQEGLNAKALEIFQLLKRKAYPKAEDLLKFYKSSLRKLLANSSKLSL
;
A
#
# COMPACT_ATOMS: atom_id res chain seq x y z
N MET A 1 28.93 -5.50 4.46
CA MET A 1 29.89 -6.63 4.48
C MET A 1 29.83 -7.22 5.88
N ILE A 2 28.94 -8.19 6.09
CA ILE A 2 28.72 -8.81 7.41
C ILE A 2 29.86 -9.81 7.64
N THR A 3 30.57 -9.64 8.74
CA THR A 3 31.68 -10.49 9.18
C THR A 3 31.24 -11.96 9.21
N ALA A 4 32.03 -12.82 8.57
CA ALA A 4 31.71 -14.22 8.31
C ALA A 4 31.82 -15.16 9.55
N ASP A 5 32.09 -14.61 10.74
CA ASP A 5 32.49 -15.37 11.94
C ASP A 5 31.51 -15.24 13.12
N ALA A 6 30.20 -15.23 12.87
CA ALA A 6 29.26 -15.58 13.93
C ALA A 6 29.37 -17.10 14.23
N PRO A 7 29.61 -17.53 15.48
CA PRO A 7 29.75 -18.95 15.81
C PRO A 7 28.51 -19.74 15.36
N SER A 8 28.69 -20.97 14.88
CA SER A 8 27.64 -21.81 14.28
C SER A 8 26.36 -21.91 15.13
N PHE A 9 26.50 -21.79 16.46
CA PHE A 9 25.42 -21.79 17.43
C PHE A 9 24.51 -20.56 17.37
N ASP A 10 25.05 -19.36 17.17
CA ASP A 10 24.25 -18.14 17.06
C ASP A 10 23.46 -18.09 15.74
N ARG A 11 24.06 -18.60 14.66
CA ARG A 11 23.36 -18.79 13.38
C ARG A 11 22.18 -19.77 13.50
N LEU A 12 22.33 -20.85 14.28
CA LEU A 12 21.24 -21.81 14.51
C LEU A 12 20.07 -21.18 15.29
N LYS A 13 20.35 -20.40 16.34
CA LYS A 13 19.31 -19.70 17.11
C LYS A 13 18.57 -18.64 16.30
N ILE A 14 19.30 -17.88 15.47
CA ILE A 14 18.70 -16.89 14.55
C ILE A 14 17.76 -17.60 13.57
N ASN A 15 18.21 -18.70 12.97
CA ASN A 15 17.40 -19.50 12.05
C ASN A 15 16.15 -20.10 12.71
N GLU A 16 16.25 -20.54 13.96
CA GLU A 16 15.11 -21.07 14.71
C GLU A 16 14.09 -19.96 15.04
N ARG A 17 14.57 -18.78 15.46
CA ARG A 17 13.73 -17.60 15.69
C ARG A 17 12.98 -17.20 14.43
N ASP A 18 13.67 -17.15 13.29
CA ASP A 18 13.06 -16.77 12.03
C ASP A 18 11.98 -17.76 11.58
N ARG A 19 12.23 -19.07 11.75
CA ARG A 19 11.22 -20.11 11.51
C ARG A 19 9.98 -19.94 12.39
N LEU A 20 10.17 -19.63 13.68
CA LEU A 20 9.05 -19.39 14.60
C LEU A 20 8.24 -18.16 14.20
N ILE A 21 8.89 -17.07 13.81
CA ILE A 21 8.21 -15.86 13.32
C ILE A 21 7.40 -16.17 12.06
N ASP A 22 7.96 -16.95 11.13
CA ASP A 22 7.25 -17.37 9.92
C ASP A 22 6.03 -18.23 10.25
N GLU A 23 6.16 -19.17 11.19
CA GLU A 23 5.05 -19.98 11.65
C GLU A 23 3.95 -19.13 12.30
N TYR A 24 4.30 -18.19 13.18
CA TYR A 24 3.34 -17.26 13.77
C TYR A 24 2.67 -16.39 12.71
N SER A 25 3.42 -15.97 11.68
CA SER A 25 2.90 -15.15 10.59
C SER A 25 1.87 -15.93 9.74
N GLN A 26 2.16 -17.19 9.42
CA GLN A 26 1.21 -18.07 8.72
C GLN A 26 -0.05 -18.34 9.54
N ARG A 27 0.10 -18.61 10.85
CA ARG A 27 -1.04 -18.79 11.77
C ARG A 27 -1.88 -17.51 11.86
N ALA A 28 -1.25 -16.34 11.94
CA ALA A 28 -1.92 -15.04 11.97
C ALA A 28 -2.69 -14.79 10.66
N LEU A 29 -2.07 -15.04 9.51
CA LEU A 29 -2.73 -14.97 8.20
C LEU A 29 -3.95 -15.89 8.12
N GLY A 30 -3.84 -17.14 8.57
CA GLY A 30 -4.95 -18.08 8.60
C GLY A 30 -6.10 -17.66 9.52
N ARG A 31 -5.80 -16.96 10.64
CA ARG A 31 -6.83 -16.35 11.50
C ARG A 31 -7.48 -15.14 10.83
N PHE A 32 -6.69 -14.24 10.23
CA PHE A 32 -7.18 -13.09 9.48
C PHE A 32 -8.15 -13.52 8.37
N VAL A 33 -7.76 -14.50 7.54
CA VAL A 33 -8.60 -15.00 6.44
C VAL A 33 -9.93 -15.54 6.94
N ARG A 34 -9.93 -16.27 8.06
CA ARG A 34 -11.17 -16.80 8.68
C ARG A 34 -12.08 -15.68 9.18
N LEU A 35 -11.52 -14.62 9.78
CA LEU A 35 -12.28 -13.47 10.26
C LEU A 35 -12.99 -12.74 9.11
N CYS A 36 -12.28 -12.44 8.02
CA CYS A 36 -12.90 -11.78 6.86
C CYS A 36 -13.95 -12.65 6.18
N LYS A 37 -13.72 -13.97 6.06
CA LYS A 37 -14.73 -14.91 5.53
C LYS A 37 -16.00 -14.95 6.38
N ALA A 38 -15.86 -15.00 7.71
CA ALA A 38 -17.00 -14.95 8.62
C ALA A 38 -17.79 -13.64 8.44
N HIS A 39 -17.10 -12.53 8.19
CA HIS A 39 -17.74 -11.24 7.96
C HIS A 39 -18.53 -11.19 6.64
N VAL A 40 -17.95 -11.72 5.56
CA VAL A 40 -18.68 -11.85 4.28
C VAL A 40 -19.86 -12.80 4.42
N ALA A 41 -19.70 -13.94 5.11
CA ALA A 41 -20.78 -14.89 5.34
C ALA A 41 -21.97 -14.26 6.08
N PHE A 42 -21.70 -13.37 7.04
CA PHE A 42 -22.73 -12.59 7.74
C PHE A 42 -23.55 -11.71 6.76
N HIS A 43 -22.88 -10.97 5.87
CA HIS A 43 -23.59 -10.16 4.86
C HIS A 43 -24.37 -11.02 3.86
N CYS A 44 -23.79 -12.13 3.40
CA CYS A 44 -24.48 -13.07 2.51
C CYS A 44 -25.73 -13.69 3.16
N PHE A 45 -25.67 -13.98 4.47
CA PHE A 45 -26.80 -14.52 5.23
C PHE A 45 -27.98 -13.53 5.26
N PHE A 46 -27.73 -12.25 5.57
CA PHE A 46 -28.78 -11.23 5.56
C PHE A 46 -29.29 -10.93 4.15
N ALA A 47 -28.41 -10.91 3.15
CA ALA A 47 -28.81 -10.75 1.76
C ALA A 47 -29.73 -11.89 1.30
N LEU A 48 -29.47 -13.13 1.75
CA LEU A 48 -30.33 -14.28 1.48
C LEU A 48 -31.71 -14.14 2.14
N ILE A 49 -31.78 -13.71 3.40
CA ILE A 49 -33.05 -13.45 4.09
C ILE A 49 -33.87 -12.40 3.32
N ILE A 50 -33.25 -11.27 2.99
CA ILE A 50 -33.89 -10.19 2.23
C ILE A 50 -34.37 -10.68 0.86
N ALA A 51 -33.58 -11.51 0.17
CA ALA A 51 -33.98 -12.09 -1.11
C ALA A 51 -35.21 -13.02 -0.97
N ILE A 52 -35.27 -13.83 0.08
CA ILE A 52 -36.41 -14.70 0.38
C ILE A 52 -37.66 -13.86 0.72
N GLU A 53 -37.51 -12.78 1.49
CA GLU A 53 -38.60 -11.85 1.80
C GLU A 53 -39.14 -11.16 0.53
N CYS A 54 -38.25 -10.68 -0.34
CA CYS A 54 -38.65 -10.09 -1.63
C CYS A 54 -39.34 -11.10 -2.54
N LEU A 55 -38.83 -12.33 -2.62
CA LEU A 55 -39.40 -13.38 -3.46
C LEU A 55 -40.77 -13.82 -2.95
N THR A 56 -40.92 -14.02 -1.64
CA THR A 56 -42.22 -14.34 -1.04
C THR A 56 -43.22 -13.20 -1.20
N PHE A 57 -42.79 -11.95 -1.02
CA PHE A 57 -43.65 -10.78 -1.28
C PHE A 57 -44.13 -10.74 -2.74
N GLY A 58 -43.23 -10.96 -3.70
CA GLY A 58 -43.54 -10.97 -5.13
C GLY A 58 -44.49 -12.11 -5.54
N LEU A 59 -44.21 -13.34 -5.10
CA LEU A 59 -45.01 -14.52 -5.46
C LEU A 59 -46.46 -14.42 -4.98
N PHE A 60 -46.66 -13.85 -3.79
CA PHE A 60 -47.99 -13.76 -3.18
C PHE A 60 -48.60 -12.36 -3.33
N PHE A 61 -48.01 -11.46 -4.12
CA PHE A 61 -48.43 -10.06 -4.22
C PHE A 61 -49.92 -9.89 -4.54
N SER A 62 -50.45 -10.69 -5.49
CA SER A 62 -51.87 -10.64 -5.86
C SER A 62 -52.81 -11.13 -4.76
N PHE A 63 -52.30 -11.96 -3.84
CA PHE A 63 -53.05 -12.44 -2.67
C PHE A 63 -53.05 -11.40 -1.56
N TRP A 64 -51.88 -10.85 -1.23
CA TRP A 64 -51.73 -9.86 -0.16
C TRP A 64 -52.45 -8.54 -0.47
N THR A 65 -52.43 -8.08 -1.71
CA THR A 65 -53.10 -6.81 -2.11
C THR A 65 -54.62 -6.83 -1.91
N ARG A 66 -55.23 -8.01 -1.78
CA ARG A 66 -56.66 -8.18 -1.54
C ARG A 66 -57.03 -8.24 -0.06
N SER A 67 -56.06 -8.10 0.84
CA SER A 67 -56.24 -8.29 2.28
C SER A 67 -55.47 -7.25 3.09
N PHE A 68 -55.93 -6.93 4.31
CA PHE A 68 -55.16 -6.13 5.28
C PHE A 68 -53.83 -6.80 5.68
N LEU A 69 -53.69 -8.08 5.36
CA LEU A 69 -52.52 -8.91 5.63
C LEU A 69 -51.24 -8.41 4.94
N LEU A 70 -51.32 -7.53 3.93
CA LEU A 70 -50.15 -6.90 3.27
C LEU A 70 -49.21 -6.18 4.25
N ALA A 71 -49.71 -5.71 5.39
CA ALA A 71 -48.91 -5.03 6.39
C ALA A 71 -47.85 -5.94 7.04
N PHE A 72 -48.12 -7.24 7.18
CA PHE A 72 -47.21 -8.18 7.85
C PHE A 72 -45.89 -8.42 7.09
N PRO A 73 -45.87 -8.76 5.79
CA PRO A 73 -44.61 -8.95 5.06
C PRO A 73 -43.82 -7.64 4.91
N LEU A 74 -44.51 -6.50 4.78
CA LEU A 74 -43.84 -5.20 4.75
C LEU A 74 -43.19 -4.86 6.10
N ALA A 75 -43.87 -5.11 7.21
CA ALA A 75 -43.31 -4.93 8.55
C ALA A 75 -42.12 -5.86 8.81
N ALA A 76 -42.19 -7.12 8.36
CA ALA A 76 -41.08 -8.07 8.45
C ALA A 76 -39.85 -7.57 7.68
N PHE A 77 -40.03 -7.10 6.44
CA PHE A 77 -38.95 -6.53 5.62
C PHE A 77 -38.30 -5.29 6.25
N ILE A 78 -39.12 -4.38 6.82
CA ILE A 78 -38.59 -3.20 7.52
C ILE A 78 -37.81 -3.63 8.77
N LEU A 79 -38.30 -4.63 9.50
CA LEU A 79 -37.63 -5.16 10.68
C LEU A 79 -36.29 -5.83 10.33
N THR A 80 -36.22 -6.65 9.29
CA THR A 80 -34.96 -7.27 8.86
C THR A 80 -33.94 -6.23 8.38
N LEU A 81 -34.37 -5.22 7.64
CA LEU A 81 -33.52 -4.11 7.24
C LEU A 81 -33.00 -3.33 8.45
N PHE A 82 -33.87 -3.03 9.42
CA PHE A 82 -33.49 -2.36 10.66
C PHE A 82 -32.48 -3.17 11.47
N VAL A 83 -32.76 -4.46 11.69
CA VAL A 83 -31.86 -5.39 12.40
C VAL A 83 -30.51 -5.49 11.66
N TYR A 84 -30.53 -5.58 10.32
CA TYR A 84 -29.32 -5.62 9.52
C TYR A 84 -28.48 -4.36 9.71
N ILE A 85 -29.05 -3.16 9.60
CA ILE A 85 -28.33 -1.89 9.78
C ILE A 85 -27.69 -1.79 11.17
N VAL A 86 -28.45 -2.11 12.22
CA VAL A 86 -27.95 -2.10 13.60
C VAL A 86 -26.80 -3.09 13.77
N LEU A 87 -26.96 -4.32 13.29
CA LEU A 87 -25.93 -5.34 13.41
C LEU A 87 -24.69 -4.98 12.58
N VAL A 88 -24.83 -4.45 11.37
CA VAL A 88 -23.69 -4.01 10.55
C VAL A 88 -22.85 -2.97 11.28
N SER A 89 -23.46 -1.98 11.92
CA SER A 89 -22.74 -0.96 12.69
C SER A 89 -21.91 -1.58 13.82
N THR A 90 -22.53 -2.45 14.64
CA THR A 90 -21.82 -3.15 15.73
C THR A 90 -20.74 -4.09 15.22
N PHE A 91 -20.99 -4.73 14.07
CA PHE A 91 -20.10 -5.73 13.50
C PHE A 91 -18.91 -5.10 12.80
N GLN A 92 -19.04 -3.90 12.23
CA GLN A 92 -17.93 -3.10 11.74
C GLN A 92 -16.98 -2.69 12.86
N ALA A 93 -17.51 -2.18 13.99
CA ALA A 93 -16.68 -1.84 15.15
C ALA A 93 -15.94 -3.08 15.70
N LYS A 94 -16.65 -4.21 15.82
CA LYS A 94 -16.07 -5.48 16.26
C LYS A 94 -14.98 -6.00 15.31
N LYS A 95 -15.12 -5.79 14.01
CA LYS A 95 -14.13 -6.21 12.99
C LYS A 95 -12.80 -5.47 13.19
N THR A 96 -12.85 -4.15 13.35
CA THR A 96 -11.65 -3.33 13.62
C THR A 96 -10.96 -3.76 14.91
N GLU A 97 -11.74 -4.01 15.96
CA GLU A 97 -11.21 -4.53 17.22
C GLU A 97 -10.56 -5.92 17.06
N GLN A 98 -11.17 -6.82 16.27
CA GLN A 98 -10.61 -8.13 15.99
C GLN A 98 -9.28 -8.06 15.24
N PHE A 99 -9.11 -7.12 14.31
CA PHE A 99 -7.83 -6.90 13.64
C PHE A 99 -6.76 -6.42 14.62
N TRP A 100 -7.11 -5.47 15.50
CA TRP A 100 -6.19 -5.00 16.53
C TRP A 100 -5.79 -6.11 17.50
N ARG A 101 -6.75 -6.92 17.97
CA ARG A 101 -6.51 -8.08 18.85
C ARG A 101 -5.63 -9.13 18.16
N LEU A 102 -5.89 -9.41 16.88
CA LEU A 102 -5.08 -10.35 16.09
C LEU A 102 -3.64 -9.86 15.98
N LYS A 103 -3.46 -8.60 15.59
CA LYS A 103 -2.16 -7.94 15.53
C LYS A 103 -1.43 -8.04 16.88
N LYS A 104 -2.07 -7.61 17.97
CA LYS A 104 -1.49 -7.65 19.31
C LYS A 104 -1.04 -9.05 19.71
N SER A 105 -1.94 -10.04 19.57
CA SER A 105 -1.60 -11.44 19.88
C SER A 105 -0.44 -11.98 19.04
N PHE A 106 -0.33 -11.55 17.78
CA PHE A 106 0.75 -11.95 16.89
C PHE A 106 2.09 -11.31 17.30
N LEU A 107 2.11 -9.99 17.51
CA LEU A 107 3.32 -9.26 17.90
C LEU A 107 3.80 -9.65 19.31
N ASP A 108 2.89 -9.93 20.24
CA ASP A 108 3.24 -10.44 21.57
C ASP A 108 3.88 -11.82 21.49
N ALA A 109 3.41 -12.69 20.58
CA ALA A 109 4.00 -14.00 20.37
C ALA A 109 5.41 -13.90 19.75
N CYS A 110 5.58 -13.04 18.74
CA CYS A 110 6.89 -12.81 18.12
C CYS A 110 7.87 -12.18 19.12
N GLY A 111 7.43 -11.16 19.85
CA GLY A 111 8.28 -10.48 20.82
C GLY A 111 8.74 -11.37 21.98
N LYS A 112 7.97 -12.40 22.37
CA LYS A 112 8.44 -13.38 23.39
C LYS A 112 9.69 -14.14 22.96
N THR A 113 9.93 -14.32 21.66
CA THR A 113 11.12 -15.02 21.16
C THR A 113 12.41 -14.24 21.36
N SER A 114 12.32 -12.91 21.49
CA SER A 114 13.47 -11.98 21.58
C SER A 114 13.60 -11.28 22.94
N ARG A 115 12.64 -11.45 23.87
CA ARG A 115 12.65 -10.78 25.19
C ARG A 115 13.95 -10.95 25.97
N HIS A 116 14.59 -12.10 25.84
CA HIS A 116 15.83 -12.41 26.55
C HIS A 116 17.05 -11.64 26.02
N LEU A 117 16.95 -11.04 24.83
CA LEU A 117 18.02 -10.31 24.16
C LEU A 117 17.99 -8.79 24.45
N GLY A 118 17.01 -8.34 25.24
CA GLY A 118 16.84 -6.95 25.66
C GLY A 118 15.70 -6.23 24.95
N GLN A 119 15.40 -5.02 25.45
CA GLN A 119 14.24 -4.24 25.01
C GLN A 119 14.37 -3.75 23.56
N ALA A 120 15.58 -3.40 23.11
CA ALA A 120 15.81 -2.97 21.73
C ALA A 120 15.56 -4.10 20.73
N GLU A 121 16.10 -5.30 21.00
CA GLU A 121 15.84 -6.46 20.13
C GLU A 121 14.38 -6.90 20.17
N HIS A 122 13.70 -6.71 21.31
CA HIS A 122 12.28 -6.95 21.42
C HIS A 122 11.47 -6.09 20.43
N HIS A 123 11.64 -4.77 20.47
CA HIS A 123 10.93 -3.85 19.56
C HIS A 123 11.31 -4.09 18.09
N PHE A 124 12.59 -4.30 17.79
CA PHE A 124 13.03 -4.59 16.43
C PHE A 124 12.39 -5.88 15.88
N SER A 125 12.35 -6.94 16.69
CA SER A 125 11.75 -8.21 16.28
C SER A 125 10.24 -8.10 16.02
N GLN A 126 9.53 -7.26 16.78
CA GLN A 126 8.10 -7.01 16.57
C GLN A 126 7.86 -6.20 15.30
N ALA A 127 8.67 -5.17 15.04
CA ALA A 127 8.60 -4.39 13.82
C ALA A 127 8.88 -5.25 12.57
N SER A 128 9.96 -6.02 12.58
CA SER A 128 10.30 -6.95 11.49
C SER A 128 9.23 -8.02 11.28
N ALA A 129 8.66 -8.57 12.36
CA ALA A 129 7.55 -9.53 12.26
C ALA A 129 6.29 -8.91 11.63
N ALA A 130 5.98 -7.65 11.95
CA ALA A 130 4.89 -6.92 11.32
C ALA A 130 5.10 -6.77 9.81
N GLU A 131 6.31 -6.38 9.38
CA GLU A 131 6.67 -6.28 7.96
C GLU A 131 6.58 -7.63 7.23
N ARG A 132 7.05 -8.73 7.86
CA ARG A 132 6.91 -10.08 7.30
C ARG A 132 5.45 -10.46 7.07
N LEU A 133 4.57 -10.15 8.02
CA LEU A 133 3.14 -10.40 7.85
C LEU A 133 2.52 -9.51 6.76
N VAL A 134 2.95 -8.26 6.63
CA VAL A 134 2.56 -7.38 5.51
C VAL A 134 2.97 -7.97 4.16
N ALA A 135 4.18 -8.53 4.07
CA ALA A 135 4.66 -9.21 2.86
C ALA A 135 3.81 -10.45 2.52
N LEU A 136 3.41 -11.25 3.53
CA LEU A 136 2.49 -12.37 3.32
C LEU A 136 1.09 -11.92 2.89
N LEU A 137 0.65 -10.73 3.31
CA LEU A 137 -0.62 -10.13 2.91
C LEU A 137 -0.59 -9.57 1.47
N GLN A 138 0.55 -9.58 0.79
CA GLN A 138 0.65 -9.15 -0.59
C GLN A 138 -0.17 -10.06 -1.51
N HIS A 139 -1.07 -9.45 -2.30
CA HIS A 139 -2.01 -10.15 -3.21
C HIS A 139 -2.98 -11.12 -2.54
N GLN A 140 -3.10 -11.12 -1.20
CA GLN A 140 -4.03 -12.02 -0.50
C GLN A 140 -5.48 -11.71 -0.83
N GLU A 141 -5.80 -10.47 -1.19
CA GLU A 141 -7.13 -10.05 -1.64
C GLU A 141 -7.67 -10.92 -2.79
N TYR A 142 -6.82 -11.57 -3.58
CA TYR A 142 -7.22 -12.47 -4.68
C TYR A 142 -7.33 -13.96 -4.29
N ARG A 143 -6.87 -14.34 -3.09
CA ARG A 143 -6.61 -15.76 -2.73
C ARG A 143 -7.52 -16.30 -1.63
N PHE A 144 -8.57 -15.58 -1.23
CA PHE A 144 -9.45 -16.03 -0.14
C PHE A 144 -10.18 -17.35 -0.44
N TYR A 145 -10.55 -17.60 -1.70
CA TYR A 145 -11.41 -18.73 -2.08
C TYR A 145 -10.72 -19.69 -3.05
N PRO A 146 -9.66 -20.40 -2.63
CA PRO A 146 -8.87 -21.24 -3.53
C PRO A 146 -9.63 -22.47 -4.08
N LEU A 147 -10.74 -22.86 -3.44
CA LEU A 147 -11.57 -24.00 -3.86
C LEU A 147 -12.46 -23.65 -5.07
N LEU A 148 -12.81 -22.38 -5.28
CA LEU A 148 -13.59 -21.95 -6.44
C LEU A 148 -12.63 -21.63 -7.60
N LYS A 149 -12.52 -22.55 -8.56
CA LYS A 149 -11.65 -22.41 -9.74
C LYS A 149 -12.36 -21.78 -10.93
N THR A 150 -13.01 -20.64 -10.73
CA THR A 150 -13.65 -19.87 -11.83
C THR A 150 -12.86 -18.60 -12.13
N PRO A 151 -12.85 -18.11 -13.39
CA PRO A 151 -12.11 -16.89 -13.77
C PRO A 151 -12.61 -15.63 -13.04
N LEU A 152 -13.84 -15.66 -12.50
CA LEU A 152 -14.43 -14.56 -11.73
C LEU A 152 -14.04 -14.59 -10.25
N THR A 153 -13.57 -15.72 -9.73
CA THR A 153 -13.28 -15.89 -8.29
C THR A 153 -12.25 -14.89 -7.76
N PRO A 154 -11.11 -14.64 -8.43
CA PRO A 154 -10.13 -13.68 -7.95
C PRO A 154 -10.67 -12.24 -7.93
N LYS A 155 -11.47 -11.86 -8.94
CA LYS A 155 -12.09 -10.54 -9.01
C LYS A 155 -13.11 -10.34 -7.89
N LEU A 156 -13.96 -11.34 -7.64
CA LEU A 156 -14.92 -11.32 -6.54
C LEU A 156 -14.24 -11.29 -5.17
N SER A 157 -13.21 -12.13 -4.98
CA SER A 157 -12.38 -12.15 -3.78
C SER A 157 -11.82 -10.77 -3.50
N CYS A 158 -11.24 -10.14 -4.53
CA CYS A 158 -10.66 -8.82 -4.40
C CYS A 158 -11.72 -7.78 -4.05
N PHE A 159 -12.85 -7.76 -4.77
CA PHE A 159 -13.97 -6.87 -4.50
C PHE A 159 -14.47 -6.94 -3.06
N LEU A 160 -14.56 -8.15 -2.49
CA LEU A 160 -15.05 -8.37 -1.12
C LEU A 160 -14.02 -8.02 -0.05
N HIS A 161 -12.73 -8.31 -0.29
CA HIS A 161 -11.71 -8.34 0.77
C HIS A 161 -10.65 -7.24 0.67
N TRP A 162 -10.60 -6.43 -0.40
CA TRP A 162 -9.52 -5.44 -0.58
C TRP A 162 -9.44 -4.43 0.57
N ARG A 163 -10.58 -3.98 1.12
CA ARG A 163 -10.62 -3.05 2.28
C ARG A 163 -10.04 -3.67 3.54
N ASP A 164 -10.28 -4.96 3.72
CA ASP A 164 -9.82 -5.68 4.91
C ASP A 164 -8.32 -5.91 4.87
N VAL A 165 -7.81 -6.29 3.69
CA VAL A 165 -6.37 -6.44 3.46
C VAL A 165 -5.66 -5.09 3.59
N LEU A 166 -6.25 -4.02 3.04
CA LEU A 166 -5.75 -2.65 3.19
C LEU A 166 -5.64 -2.26 4.67
N GLY A 167 -6.73 -2.38 5.42
CA GLY A 167 -6.76 -2.02 6.84
C GLY A 167 -5.83 -2.86 7.71
N MET A 168 -5.70 -4.16 7.43
CA MET A 168 -4.74 -5.01 8.15
C MET A 168 -3.29 -4.61 7.87
N LYS A 169 -2.95 -4.29 6.62
CA LYS A 169 -1.61 -3.80 6.26
C LYS A 169 -1.31 -2.46 6.93
N GLU A 170 -2.27 -1.53 6.94
CA GLU A 170 -2.14 -0.22 7.59
C GLU A 170 -1.84 -0.39 9.08
N VAL A 171 -2.65 -1.19 9.78
CA VAL A 171 -2.48 -1.46 11.23
C VAL A 171 -1.14 -2.09 11.55
N LEU A 172 -0.63 -2.98 10.69
CA LEU A 172 0.68 -3.62 10.86
C LEU A 172 1.83 -2.64 10.61
N LEU A 173 1.80 -1.89 9.49
CA LEU A 173 2.86 -0.92 9.14
C LEU A 173 2.96 0.20 10.19
N LEU A 174 1.83 0.74 10.64
CA LEU A 174 1.82 1.73 11.73
C LEU A 174 2.42 1.18 13.03
N SER A 175 2.20 -0.10 13.32
CA SER A 175 2.79 -0.73 14.51
C SER A 175 4.29 -1.03 14.33
N ALA A 176 4.73 -1.33 13.11
CA ALA A 176 6.15 -1.45 12.81
C ALA A 176 6.88 -0.12 13.03
N ILE A 177 6.31 0.97 12.49
CA ILE A 177 6.82 2.33 12.66
C ILE A 177 6.86 2.72 14.14
N ASP A 178 5.79 2.48 14.90
CA ASP A 178 5.75 2.76 16.36
C ASP A 178 6.89 2.03 17.11
N HIS A 179 7.14 0.76 16.79
CA HIS A 179 8.24 0.01 17.39
C HIS A 179 9.61 0.51 16.95
N TYR A 180 9.80 0.92 15.69
CA TYR A 180 11.06 1.54 15.28
C TYR A 180 11.29 2.91 15.94
N ILE A 181 10.25 3.74 16.09
CA ILE A 181 10.32 5.02 16.81
C ILE A 181 10.77 4.79 18.26
N GLN A 182 10.27 3.74 18.92
CA GLN A 182 10.69 3.36 20.27
C GLN A 182 12.19 2.99 20.37
N LEU A 183 12.84 2.65 19.24
CA LEU A 183 14.28 2.37 19.21
C LEU A 183 15.14 3.61 19.03
N VAL A 184 14.62 4.68 18.45
CA VAL A 184 15.37 5.91 18.14
C VAL A 184 16.10 6.48 19.37
N PRO A 185 15.51 6.57 20.58
CA PRO A 185 16.22 7.07 21.76
C PRO A 185 17.46 6.24 22.14
N SER A 186 17.45 4.94 21.84
CA SER A 186 18.57 4.04 22.15
C SER A 186 19.63 4.00 21.04
N ARG A 187 19.25 4.35 19.81
CA ARG A 187 20.09 4.25 18.60
C ARG A 187 19.80 5.42 17.64
N PRO A 188 20.07 6.68 18.03
CA PRO A 188 19.61 7.86 17.29
C PRO A 188 20.38 8.14 15.99
N THR A 189 21.54 7.51 15.80
CA THR A 189 22.40 7.69 14.61
C THR A 189 22.57 6.38 13.84
N ASP A 190 21.73 5.39 14.10
CA ASP A 190 21.81 4.07 13.47
C ASP A 190 21.19 4.10 12.08
N ILE A 191 22.06 3.98 11.07
CA ILE A 191 21.69 4.01 9.65
C ILE A 191 20.71 2.87 9.32
N GLU A 192 20.87 1.68 9.94
CA GLU A 192 19.97 0.55 9.69
C GLU A 192 18.56 0.84 10.20
N LEU A 193 18.44 1.42 11.40
CA LEU A 193 17.16 1.82 11.97
C LEU A 193 16.44 2.88 11.10
N HIS A 194 17.15 3.92 10.68
CA HIS A 194 16.59 4.96 9.80
C HIS A 194 16.22 4.39 8.42
N THR A 195 16.97 3.40 7.93
CA THR A 195 16.63 2.66 6.70
C THR A 195 15.31 1.89 6.86
N HIS A 196 15.12 1.21 7.98
CA HIS A 196 13.87 0.52 8.28
C HIS A 196 12.68 1.49 8.42
N LEU A 197 12.85 2.61 9.11
CA LEU A 197 11.83 3.66 9.22
C LEU A 197 11.45 4.22 7.85
N ALA A 198 12.45 4.61 7.05
CA ALA A 198 12.24 5.14 5.70
C ALA A 198 11.46 4.14 4.83
N ASN A 199 11.89 2.88 4.81
CA ASN A 199 11.22 1.81 4.06
C ASN A 199 9.79 1.56 4.55
N ALA A 200 9.55 1.58 5.86
CA ALA A 200 8.21 1.41 6.42
C ALA A 200 7.27 2.57 6.01
N PHE A 201 7.78 3.81 6.01
CA PHE A 201 7.03 4.97 5.50
C PHE A 201 6.79 4.89 3.98
N VAL A 202 7.75 4.41 3.19
CA VAL A 202 7.57 4.15 1.76
C VAL A 202 6.48 3.11 1.52
N LEU A 203 6.51 1.98 2.24
CA LEU A 203 5.47 0.95 2.16
C LEU A 203 4.09 1.50 2.55
N LEU A 204 4.04 2.35 3.57
CA LEU A 204 2.82 3.02 4.02
C LEU A 204 2.31 4.03 2.98
N SER A 205 3.20 4.82 2.39
CA SER A 205 2.88 5.73 1.28
C SER A 205 2.31 4.94 0.08
N HIS A 206 2.97 3.87 -0.35
CA HIS A 206 2.47 3.01 -1.43
C HIS A 206 1.12 2.36 -1.11
N LEU A 207 0.83 2.10 0.17
CA LEU A 207 -0.47 1.58 0.61
C LEU A 207 -1.59 2.60 0.32
N TYR A 208 -1.31 3.90 0.51
CA TYR A 208 -2.27 4.99 0.32
C TYR A 208 -2.31 5.57 -1.10
N PHE A 209 -1.20 5.48 -1.86
CA PHE A 209 -1.01 6.17 -3.14
C PHE A 209 -2.17 5.99 -4.10
N GLU A 210 -2.70 4.77 -4.25
CA GLU A 210 -4.02 4.55 -4.84
C GLU A 210 -4.38 3.05 -4.71
N PRO A 211 -5.18 2.65 -3.70
CA PRO A 211 -5.53 1.25 -3.44
C PRO A 211 -6.17 0.54 -4.65
N ARG A 212 -6.74 1.31 -5.60
CA ARG A 212 -7.49 0.82 -6.76
C ARG A 212 -6.78 0.98 -8.12
N LEU A 213 -5.67 1.72 -8.26
CA LEU A 213 -4.92 1.73 -9.54
C LEU A 213 -4.31 0.35 -9.84
N ARG A 214 -4.04 -0.47 -8.81
CA ARG A 214 -3.71 -1.90 -8.98
C ARG A 214 -4.87 -2.74 -9.53
N LEU A 215 -6.11 -2.25 -9.47
CA LEU A 215 -7.29 -2.88 -10.09
C LEU A 215 -7.45 -2.46 -11.55
N LYS A 216 -6.71 -1.45 -12.01
CA LYS A 216 -6.83 -0.83 -13.33
C LYS A 216 -5.98 -1.55 -14.39
N LYS A 217 -6.10 -2.88 -14.45
CA LYS A 217 -5.73 -3.68 -15.63
C LYS A 217 -6.98 -4.27 -16.33
N GLY A 218 -8.14 -3.64 -16.15
CA GLY A 218 -9.37 -3.96 -16.85
C GLY A 218 -10.57 -3.23 -16.25
N GLU A 219 -11.02 -2.20 -16.97
CA GLU A 219 -12.39 -1.67 -17.02
C GLU A 219 -13.29 -1.87 -15.79
N LEU A 220 -13.36 -0.84 -14.95
CA LEU A 220 -14.57 -0.35 -14.27
C LEU A 220 -14.19 0.95 -13.54
N HIS A 221 -14.56 2.09 -14.13
CA HIS A 221 -14.41 3.38 -13.48
C HIS A 221 -15.47 3.52 -12.39
N TYR A 222 -15.16 3.07 -11.17
CA TYR A 222 -15.88 3.53 -10.00
C TYR A 222 -15.09 4.67 -9.37
N SER A 223 -15.46 5.90 -9.76
CA SER A 223 -14.98 7.12 -9.11
C SER A 223 -15.62 7.16 -7.72
N GLU A 224 -14.90 6.68 -6.69
CA GLU A 224 -15.18 7.15 -5.33
C GLU A 224 -14.70 8.60 -5.25
N SER A 225 -15.47 9.52 -5.82
CA SER A 225 -15.39 10.94 -5.50
C SER A 225 -16.01 11.12 -4.11
N GLY A 226 -15.18 11.39 -3.10
CA GLY A 226 -15.64 11.55 -1.71
C GLY A 226 -14.50 11.76 -0.72
N SER A 227 -14.86 11.95 0.55
CA SER A 227 -13.95 12.20 1.69
C SER A 227 -12.87 11.13 1.89
N PHE A 228 -13.16 9.88 1.55
CA PHE A 228 -12.20 8.76 1.69
C PHE A 228 -10.98 8.89 0.76
N ALA A 229 -11.17 9.33 -0.49
CA ALA A 229 -10.06 9.56 -1.42
C ALA A 229 -9.18 10.73 -0.96
N GLN A 230 -9.81 11.76 -0.39
CA GLN A 230 -9.09 12.88 0.21
C GLN A 230 -8.27 12.43 1.44
N GLU A 231 -8.88 11.66 2.35
CA GLU A 231 -8.19 11.11 3.52
C GLU A 231 -6.95 10.29 3.12
N LEU A 232 -7.09 9.41 2.12
CA LEU A 232 -5.97 8.63 1.60
C LEU A 232 -4.90 9.52 0.96
N SER A 233 -5.29 10.57 0.24
CA SER A 233 -4.34 11.52 -0.34
C SER A 233 -3.56 12.28 0.73
N GLU A 234 -4.22 12.67 1.83
CA GLU A 234 -3.57 13.35 2.97
C GLU A 234 -2.61 12.40 3.68
N LYS A 235 -3.05 11.17 3.96
CA LYS A 235 -2.22 10.11 4.54
C LYS A 235 -1.02 9.75 3.66
N PHE A 236 -1.22 9.68 2.35
CA PHE A 236 -0.16 9.47 1.36
C PHE A 236 0.88 10.58 1.41
N ALA A 237 0.43 11.84 1.38
CA ALA A 237 1.33 12.99 1.44
C ALA A 237 2.10 13.01 2.77
N SER A 238 1.44 12.72 3.88
CA SER A 238 2.08 12.63 5.20
C SER A 238 3.13 11.53 5.24
N ALA A 239 2.80 10.30 4.84
CA ALA A 239 3.74 9.18 4.85
C ALA A 239 4.94 9.43 3.92
N SER A 240 4.70 10.02 2.75
CA SER A 240 5.79 10.36 1.80
C SER A 240 6.72 11.44 2.35
N LYS A 241 6.19 12.44 3.07
CA LYS A 241 7.01 13.46 3.75
C LYS A 241 7.87 12.84 4.85
N SER A 242 7.31 11.97 5.69
CA SER A 242 8.09 11.26 6.71
C SER A 242 9.16 10.36 6.08
N ALA A 243 8.87 9.70 4.95
CA ALA A 243 9.90 8.96 4.22
C ALA A 243 11.03 9.88 3.73
N VAL A 244 10.71 11.05 3.18
CA VAL A 244 11.72 12.05 2.78
C VAL A 244 12.57 12.47 3.97
N GLU A 245 11.97 12.77 5.13
CA GLU A 245 12.70 13.15 6.33
C GLU A 245 13.72 12.06 6.73
N GLU A 246 13.30 10.80 6.80
CA GLU A 246 14.20 9.68 7.12
C GLU A 246 15.30 9.50 6.06
N PHE A 247 14.98 9.63 4.77
CA PHE A 247 16.00 9.57 3.72
C PHE A 247 16.95 10.77 3.73
N THR A 248 16.50 11.96 4.16
CA THR A 248 17.42 13.10 4.34
C THR A 248 18.39 12.85 5.49
N ILE A 249 17.93 12.21 6.58
CA ILE A 249 18.84 11.75 7.65
C ILE A 249 19.86 10.77 7.08
N LEU A 250 19.43 9.80 6.28
CA LEU A 250 20.34 8.87 5.61
C LEU A 250 21.33 9.57 4.66
N ASP A 251 20.89 10.58 3.90
CA ASP A 251 21.77 11.41 3.05
C ASP A 251 22.83 12.13 3.89
N THR A 252 22.52 12.58 5.11
CA THR A 252 23.54 13.21 5.97
C THR A 252 24.65 12.26 6.40
N TYR A 253 24.34 10.98 6.62
CA TYR A 253 25.31 9.97 7.06
C TYR A 253 25.97 9.21 5.90
N ALA A 254 25.30 9.11 4.76
CA ALA A 254 25.76 8.42 3.56
C ALA A 254 25.50 9.28 2.29
N PRO A 255 26.13 10.47 2.16
CA PRO A 255 25.79 11.45 1.11
C PRO A 255 26.10 10.99 -0.32
N ASN A 256 26.99 10.00 -0.44
CA ASN A 256 27.45 9.46 -1.71
C ASN A 256 26.79 8.12 -2.06
N ASP A 257 25.69 7.75 -1.39
CA ASP A 257 24.93 6.55 -1.73
C ASP A 257 23.86 6.85 -2.80
N PRO A 258 24.02 6.38 -4.06
CA PRO A 258 23.04 6.58 -5.12
C PRO A 258 21.67 5.98 -4.79
N TRP A 259 21.61 4.95 -3.92
CA TRP A 259 20.36 4.34 -3.50
C TRP A 259 19.50 5.33 -2.70
N VAL A 260 20.10 6.06 -1.75
CA VAL A 260 19.39 7.08 -0.96
C VAL A 260 18.81 8.18 -1.88
N HIS A 261 19.62 8.68 -2.81
CA HIS A 261 19.16 9.68 -3.78
C HIS A 261 18.05 9.15 -4.70
N SER A 262 18.10 7.87 -5.07
CA SER A 262 17.03 7.22 -5.85
C SER A 262 15.72 7.16 -5.08
N GLN A 263 15.77 6.86 -3.77
CA GLN A 263 14.57 6.85 -2.93
C GLN A 263 14.01 8.26 -2.71
N LEU A 264 14.87 9.26 -2.50
CA LEU A 264 14.47 10.67 -2.43
C LEU A 264 13.81 11.13 -3.72
N ALA A 265 14.41 10.84 -4.88
CA ALA A 265 13.82 11.16 -6.18
C ALA A 265 12.43 10.54 -6.36
N ALA A 266 12.25 9.27 -5.98
CA ALA A 266 10.95 8.61 -6.02
C ALA A 266 9.92 9.28 -5.09
N CYS A 267 10.31 9.66 -3.88
CA CYS A 267 9.43 10.36 -2.96
C CYS A 267 9.05 11.77 -3.46
N TYR A 268 10.02 12.53 -3.98
CA TYR A 268 9.78 13.85 -4.56
C TYR A 268 8.87 13.77 -5.79
N HIS A 269 9.06 12.77 -6.64
CA HIS A 269 8.17 12.48 -7.76
C HIS A 269 6.72 12.31 -7.30
N HIS A 270 6.54 11.45 -6.29
CA HIS A 270 5.24 11.15 -5.69
C HIS A 270 4.58 12.37 -5.04
N LEU A 271 5.37 13.27 -4.47
CA LEU A 271 4.94 14.54 -3.89
C LEU A 271 4.79 15.69 -4.91
N LYS A 272 5.09 15.44 -6.20
CA LYS A 272 5.13 16.46 -7.27
C LYS A 272 6.10 17.62 -6.98
N MET A 273 7.21 17.31 -6.32
CA MET A 273 8.29 18.22 -5.99
C MET A 273 9.38 18.14 -7.08
N SER A 274 9.08 18.67 -8.27
CA SER A 274 9.92 18.48 -9.47
C SER A 274 11.35 19.00 -9.32
N LYS A 275 11.55 20.10 -8.58
CA LYS A 275 12.89 20.72 -8.44
C LYS A 275 13.81 19.86 -7.60
N GLU A 276 13.28 19.34 -6.50
CA GLU A 276 13.96 18.43 -5.59
C GLU A 276 14.21 17.06 -6.25
N GLU A 277 13.25 16.58 -7.05
CA GLU A 277 13.41 15.38 -7.88
C GLU A 277 14.57 15.53 -8.88
N ILE A 278 14.62 16.66 -9.60
CA ILE A 278 15.73 16.97 -10.52
C ILE A 278 17.07 17.00 -9.79
N ALA A 279 17.17 17.68 -8.65
CA ALA A 279 18.41 17.76 -7.88
C ALA A 279 18.88 16.38 -7.41
N ALA A 280 17.96 15.49 -7.02
CA ALA A 280 18.28 14.12 -6.64
C ALA A 280 18.84 13.32 -7.84
N TYR A 281 18.23 13.42 -9.03
CA TYR A 281 18.78 12.76 -10.23
C TYR A 281 20.11 13.35 -10.70
N GLU A 282 20.31 14.66 -10.57
CA GLU A 282 21.61 15.30 -10.84
C GLU A 282 22.71 14.72 -9.94
N LYS A 283 22.43 14.51 -8.64
CA LYS A 283 23.34 13.82 -7.72
C LYS A 283 23.59 12.36 -8.15
N ILE A 284 22.55 11.61 -8.52
CA ILE A 284 22.70 10.20 -8.97
C ILE A 284 23.62 10.11 -10.17
N ILE A 285 23.46 10.97 -11.19
CA ILE A 285 24.29 10.94 -12.40
C ILE A 285 25.73 11.35 -12.10
N HIS A 286 25.95 12.26 -11.14
CA HIS A 286 27.30 12.60 -10.68
C HIS A 286 27.98 11.41 -9.99
N LEU A 287 27.25 10.66 -9.15
CA LEU A 287 27.77 9.49 -8.45
C LEU A 287 27.91 8.26 -9.36
N CYS A 288 27.01 8.11 -10.34
CA CYS A 288 26.92 6.98 -11.26
C CYS A 288 26.72 7.46 -12.71
N PRO A 289 27.80 7.92 -13.39
CA PRO A 289 27.72 8.45 -14.76
C PRO A 289 27.28 7.43 -15.83
N GLU A 290 27.32 6.14 -15.49
CA GLU A 290 26.90 5.03 -16.35
C GLU A 290 25.45 4.61 -16.14
N ASP A 291 24.73 5.20 -15.18
CA ASP A 291 23.30 4.98 -15.02
C ASP A 291 22.51 5.78 -16.07
N LEU A 292 22.32 5.13 -17.23
CA LEU A 292 21.59 5.70 -18.35
C LEU A 292 20.09 5.79 -18.09
N ASP A 293 19.53 4.97 -17.20
CA ASP A 293 18.13 5.06 -16.83
C ASP A 293 17.88 6.32 -15.98
N SER A 294 18.74 6.63 -15.02
CA SER A 294 18.68 7.89 -14.25
C SER A 294 18.94 9.11 -15.14
N THR A 295 19.91 9.01 -16.06
CA THR A 295 20.18 10.05 -17.08
C THR A 295 18.94 10.31 -17.95
N TYR A 296 18.27 9.26 -18.40
CA TYR A 296 17.02 9.36 -19.16
C TYR A 296 15.90 10.00 -18.34
N ARG A 297 15.72 9.60 -17.08
CA ARG A 297 14.71 10.19 -16.18
C ARG A 297 14.92 11.69 -15.99
N LEU A 298 16.16 12.13 -15.78
CA LEU A 298 16.49 13.56 -15.71
C LEU A 298 16.10 14.29 -17.01
N GLY A 299 16.39 13.71 -18.17
CA GLY A 299 15.98 14.26 -19.47
C GLY A 299 14.46 14.42 -19.60
N VAL A 300 13.68 13.45 -19.12
CA VAL A 300 12.21 13.54 -19.07
C VAL A 300 11.77 14.69 -18.17
N LEU A 301 12.34 14.81 -16.97
CA LEU A 301 12.00 15.86 -16.01
C LEU A 301 12.33 17.25 -16.55
N TYR A 302 13.48 17.42 -17.20
CA TYR A 302 13.82 18.68 -17.85
C TYR A 302 12.82 19.06 -18.94
N PHE A 303 12.31 18.12 -19.75
CA PHE A 303 11.24 18.42 -20.70
C PHE A 303 9.92 18.81 -20.02
N GLN A 304 9.58 18.16 -18.90
CA GLN A 304 8.36 18.46 -18.15
C GLN A 304 8.40 19.86 -17.52
N GLU A 305 9.56 20.28 -17.02
CA GLU A 305 9.79 21.61 -16.45
C GLU A 305 10.12 22.69 -17.52
N GLY A 306 10.07 22.34 -18.80
CA GLY A 306 10.31 23.28 -19.91
C GLY A 306 11.79 23.64 -20.13
N LEU A 307 12.73 22.99 -19.44
CA LEU A 307 14.17 23.10 -19.59
C LEU A 307 14.66 22.36 -20.85
N ASN A 308 14.09 22.71 -22.01
CA ASN A 308 14.27 22.00 -23.27
C ASN A 308 15.73 21.91 -23.73
N ALA A 309 16.54 22.95 -23.49
CA ALA A 309 17.96 22.97 -23.87
C ALA A 309 18.74 21.87 -23.15
N LYS A 310 18.65 21.82 -21.81
CA LYS A 310 19.28 20.78 -20.99
C LYS A 310 18.77 19.38 -21.36
N ALA A 311 17.48 19.25 -21.63
CA ALA A 311 16.89 17.98 -22.03
C ALA A 311 17.43 17.48 -23.40
N LEU A 312 17.68 18.38 -24.34
CA LEU A 312 18.29 18.06 -25.64
C LEU A 312 19.77 17.68 -25.52
N GLU A 313 20.52 18.26 -24.58
CA GLU A 313 21.88 17.82 -24.24
C GLU A 313 21.88 16.39 -23.73
N ILE A 314 20.97 16.06 -22.80
CA ILE A 314 20.77 14.69 -22.29
C ILE A 314 20.40 13.73 -23.43
N PHE A 315 19.52 14.14 -24.34
CA PHE A 315 19.19 13.34 -25.52
C PHE A 315 20.43 13.04 -26.39
N GLN A 316 21.27 14.05 -26.65
CA GLN A 316 22.50 13.84 -27.42
C GLN A 316 23.47 12.90 -26.71
N LEU A 317 23.62 13.05 -25.39
CA LEU A 317 24.44 12.18 -24.55
C LEU A 317 23.96 10.72 -24.64
N LEU A 318 22.67 10.48 -24.42
CA LEU A 318 22.08 9.13 -24.48
C LEU A 318 22.18 8.51 -25.87
N LYS A 319 22.01 9.31 -26.93
CA LYS A 319 22.20 8.86 -28.32
C LYS A 319 23.64 8.44 -28.59
N ARG A 320 24.64 9.20 -28.10
CA ARG A 320 26.07 8.84 -28.20
C ARG A 320 26.38 7.54 -27.47
N LYS A 321 25.76 7.32 -26.30
CA LYS A 321 25.86 6.06 -25.53
C LYS A 321 24.98 4.93 -26.08
N ALA A 322 24.36 5.10 -27.25
CA ALA A 322 23.49 4.12 -27.91
C ALA A 322 22.35 3.60 -27.01
N TYR A 323 21.83 4.44 -26.11
CA TYR A 323 20.74 4.06 -25.20
C TYR A 323 19.42 3.93 -25.99
N PRO A 324 18.72 2.78 -25.93
CA PRO A 324 17.59 2.49 -26.81
C PRO A 324 16.40 3.41 -26.60
N LYS A 325 16.17 3.91 -25.37
CA LYS A 325 15.06 4.83 -25.08
C LYS A 325 15.40 6.30 -25.37
N ALA A 326 16.59 6.61 -25.92
CA ALA A 326 16.97 7.99 -26.22
C ALA A 326 15.95 8.65 -27.16
N GLU A 327 15.46 7.94 -28.18
CA GLU A 327 14.48 8.49 -29.12
C GLU A 327 13.13 8.82 -28.49
N ASP A 328 12.77 8.17 -27.38
CA ASP A 328 11.54 8.44 -26.65
C ASP A 328 11.53 9.86 -26.04
N LEU A 329 12.71 10.42 -25.72
CA LEU A 329 12.82 11.79 -25.24
C LEU A 329 12.30 12.82 -26.25
N LEU A 330 12.48 12.59 -27.55
CA LEU A 330 11.98 13.50 -28.59
C LEU A 330 10.45 13.52 -28.66
N LYS A 331 9.75 12.49 -28.17
CA LYS A 331 8.29 12.51 -28.07
C LYS A 331 7.83 13.60 -27.10
N PHE A 332 8.51 13.74 -25.97
CA PHE A 332 8.23 14.81 -24.99
C PHE A 332 8.46 16.19 -25.61
N TYR A 333 9.59 16.40 -26.28
CA TYR A 333 9.88 17.66 -26.99
C TYR A 333 8.81 18.02 -28.04
N LYS A 334 8.48 17.07 -28.94
CA LYS A 334 7.45 17.26 -29.96
C LYS A 334 6.07 17.56 -29.34
N SER A 335 5.72 16.90 -28.25
CA SER A 335 4.46 17.15 -27.54
C SER A 335 4.41 18.55 -26.92
N SER A 336 5.52 19.01 -26.34
CA SER A 336 5.64 20.35 -25.74
C SER A 336 5.48 21.44 -26.81
N LEU A 337 6.16 21.30 -27.95
CA LEU A 337 6.01 22.19 -29.11
C LEU A 337 4.57 22.22 -29.65
N ARG A 338 3.92 21.05 -29.79
CA ARG A 338 2.52 21.00 -30.23
C ARG A 338 1.57 21.72 -29.27
N LYS A 339 1.79 21.61 -27.95
CA LYS A 339 1.00 22.35 -26.95
C LYS A 339 1.20 23.86 -27.09
N LEU A 340 2.44 24.32 -27.28
CA LEU A 340 2.75 25.73 -27.52
C LEU A 340 2.04 26.27 -28.78
N LEU A 341 2.14 25.54 -29.89
CA LEU A 341 1.49 25.90 -31.16
C LEU A 341 -0.05 25.93 -31.04
N ALA A 342 -0.64 24.98 -30.32
CA ALA A 342 -2.09 24.92 -30.10
C ALA A 342 -2.60 26.07 -29.21
N ASN A 343 -1.78 26.51 -28.24
CA ASN A 343 -2.11 27.65 -27.40
C ASN A 343 -1.98 28.98 -28.15
N SER A 344 -0.98 29.14 -29.04
CA SER A 344 -0.85 30.34 -29.87
C SER A 344 -2.00 30.49 -30.88
N SER A 345 -2.53 29.39 -31.44
CA SER A 345 -3.67 29.44 -32.36
C SER A 345 -5.01 29.80 -31.70
N LYS A 346 -5.12 29.67 -30.37
CA LYS A 346 -6.33 30.03 -29.61
C LYS A 346 -6.37 31.51 -29.20
N LEU A 347 -5.24 32.22 -29.26
CA LEU A 347 -5.14 33.65 -28.94
C LEU A 347 -5.34 34.54 -30.18
N SER A 348 -5.41 33.94 -31.38
CA SER A 348 -5.58 34.63 -32.67
C SER A 348 -7.03 34.62 -33.21
N LEU A 349 -8.00 34.25 -32.38
CA LEU A 349 -9.46 34.34 -32.60
C LEU A 349 -10.05 35.11 -31.42
#